data_AF-T2S954-F1
#
_entry.id   AF-T2S954-F1
#
_cell.length_a   1.000
_cell.length_b   1.000
_cell.length_c   1.000
_cell.angle_alpha   90.00
_cell.angle_beta   90.00
_cell.angle_gamma   90.00
#
_symmetry.space_group_name_H-M   'P 1'
#
loop_
_entity.id
_entity.type
_entity.pdbx_description
1 polymer ?
#
loop_
_entity_poly.entity_id
_entity_poly.type
_entity_poly.pdbx_seq_one_letter_code
_entity_poly.pdbx_strand_id
1 'polypeptide(L)'
;MVTSLQTTPADPVAINNTRTNLNASAKNLLDEKTNSPAYQAVLLALNAAAGLWQVMSYAISGCGPGNNKDKNGGVQTFDNTPSNQWGDTTITCNNKTYEPGQFSIISTADYATINKAYQIIQKAFGSSGKEIPVLSNTNTELKFTINESGNNGNKEVDTKNNAQILLEQASTIITTLNSACPWINNGGAGPASSGSLWEGINKGNGSACGIFKNEISAIQSMIANAQEAVAQAKIITENTQSGTIDKDNKPFNPFKDASFAQGMLANATLFF
;
A
#
# COMPACT_ATOMS: atom_id res chain seq x y z
N MET A 1 -12.90 -32.15 25.96
CA MET A 1 -12.55 -30.87 25.29
C MET A 1 -12.95 -29.64 26.12
N VAL A 2 -14.14 -29.58 26.72
CA VAL A 2 -14.55 -28.43 27.56
C VAL A 2 -13.89 -28.44 28.95
N THR A 3 -13.64 -29.62 29.52
CA THR A 3 -13.01 -29.77 30.85
C THR A 3 -11.53 -29.35 30.89
N SER A 4 -10.77 -29.51 29.80
CA SER A 4 -9.39 -29.00 29.70
C SER A 4 -9.33 -27.47 29.60
N LEU A 5 -10.39 -26.83 29.10
CA LEU A 5 -10.52 -25.36 29.04
C LEU A 5 -10.98 -24.75 30.38
N GLN A 6 -11.45 -25.56 31.35
CA GLN A 6 -11.86 -25.08 32.68
C GLN A 6 -10.73 -25.10 33.72
N THR A 7 -9.72 -25.95 33.55
CA THR A 7 -8.56 -26.02 34.47
C THR A 7 -7.48 -24.99 34.14
N THR A 8 -7.34 -24.64 32.86
CA THR A 8 -6.32 -23.68 32.36
C THR A 8 -6.54 -22.22 32.80
N PRO A 9 -7.78 -21.70 32.91
CA PRO A 9 -8.04 -20.34 33.38
C PRO A 9 -7.78 -20.12 34.86
N ALA A 10 -7.49 -21.16 35.65
CA ALA A 10 -7.17 -21.05 37.08
C ALA A 10 -5.67 -21.25 37.39
N ASP A 11 -4.86 -21.60 36.37
CA ASP A 11 -3.41 -21.79 36.51
C ASP A 11 -2.66 -20.52 36.07
N PRO A 12 -2.13 -19.72 37.01
CA PRO A 12 -1.40 -18.50 36.67
C PRO A 12 -0.14 -18.77 35.84
N VAL A 13 0.48 -19.96 35.93
CA VAL A 13 1.63 -20.33 35.11
C VAL A 13 1.23 -20.49 33.64
N ALA A 14 0.14 -21.22 33.38
CA ALA A 14 -0.40 -21.38 32.03
C ALA A 14 -0.80 -20.02 31.41
N ILE A 15 -1.41 -19.13 32.21
CA ILE A 15 -1.81 -17.80 31.72
C ILE A 15 -0.56 -16.94 31.42
N ASN A 16 0.45 -16.93 32.31
CA ASN A 16 1.71 -16.20 32.08
C ASN A 16 2.46 -16.72 30.84
N ASN A 17 2.48 -18.04 30.62
CA ASN A 17 3.08 -18.64 29.42
C ASN A 17 2.34 -18.19 28.14
N THR A 18 1.00 -18.19 28.18
CA THR A 18 0.19 -17.74 27.03
C THR A 18 0.43 -16.27 26.72
N ARG A 19 0.48 -15.40 27.74
CA ARG A 19 0.80 -13.97 27.58
C ARG A 19 2.20 -13.74 27.02
N THR A 20 3.17 -14.54 27.46
CA THR A 20 4.55 -14.51 26.91
C THR A 20 4.56 -14.87 25.43
N ASN A 21 3.83 -15.92 25.04
CA ASN A 21 3.70 -16.32 23.64
C ASN A 21 3.03 -15.22 22.80
N LEU A 22 1.95 -14.61 23.30
CA LEU A 22 1.27 -13.50 22.61
C LEU A 22 2.21 -12.30 22.39
N ASN A 23 3.00 -11.93 23.39
CA ASN A 23 3.99 -10.85 23.22
C ASN A 23 5.09 -11.19 22.21
N ALA A 24 5.59 -12.44 22.22
CA ALA A 24 6.61 -12.86 21.27
C ALA A 24 6.08 -12.83 19.83
N SER A 25 4.86 -13.32 19.62
CA SER A 25 4.18 -13.25 18.32
C SER A 25 3.89 -11.81 17.88
N ALA A 26 3.44 -10.95 18.80
CA ALA A 26 3.24 -9.52 18.56
C ALA A 26 4.52 -8.85 18.09
N LYS A 27 5.64 -9.08 18.77
CA LYS A 27 6.95 -8.54 18.37
C LYS A 27 7.35 -9.03 16.97
N ASN A 28 7.20 -10.32 16.69
CA ASN A 28 7.52 -10.89 15.38
C ASN A 28 6.65 -10.30 14.25
N LEU A 29 5.43 -9.87 14.55
CA LEU A 29 4.56 -9.20 13.57
C LEU A 29 4.90 -7.72 13.40
N LEU A 30 5.18 -7.01 14.50
CA LEU A 30 5.23 -5.55 14.52
C LEU A 30 6.63 -4.96 14.37
N ASP A 31 7.63 -5.64 14.92
CA ASP A 31 8.98 -5.12 15.11
C ASP A 31 10.03 -5.82 14.23
N GLU A 32 9.62 -6.80 13.43
CA GLU A 32 10.47 -7.50 12.48
C GLU A 32 10.10 -7.13 11.04
N LYS A 33 11.08 -7.20 10.12
CA LYS A 33 10.87 -7.01 8.69
C LYS A 33 10.77 -8.33 7.95
N THR A 34 11.87 -9.08 7.91
CA THR A 34 12.00 -10.32 7.12
C THR A 34 11.07 -11.42 7.58
N ASN A 35 10.95 -11.60 8.90
CA ASN A 35 10.18 -12.68 9.50
C ASN A 35 8.74 -12.29 9.87
N SER A 36 8.33 -11.05 9.57
CA SER A 36 6.96 -10.58 9.80
C SER A 36 6.11 -10.82 8.54
N PRO A 37 5.13 -11.74 8.57
CA PRO A 37 4.21 -11.91 7.45
C PRO A 37 3.42 -10.63 7.14
N ALA A 38 3.07 -9.84 8.17
CA ALA A 38 2.36 -8.58 8.01
C ALA A 38 3.23 -7.54 7.28
N TYR A 39 4.51 -7.42 7.64
CA TYR A 39 5.45 -6.53 6.93
C TYR A 39 5.63 -6.95 5.48
N GLN A 40 5.80 -8.26 5.22
CA GLN A 40 5.94 -8.78 3.85
C GLN A 40 4.68 -8.55 3.00
N ALA A 41 3.49 -8.67 3.60
CA ALA A 41 2.23 -8.38 2.91
C ALA A 41 2.12 -6.90 2.49
N VAL A 42 2.50 -5.97 3.38
CA VAL A 42 2.60 -4.54 3.04
C VAL A 42 3.57 -4.33 1.89
N LEU A 43 4.78 -4.90 1.99
CA LEU A 43 5.83 -4.74 0.98
C LEU A 43 5.37 -5.24 -0.40
N LEU A 44 4.70 -6.39 -0.42
CA LEU A 44 4.17 -6.99 -1.64
C LEU A 44 3.07 -6.11 -2.27
N ALA A 45 2.14 -5.58 -1.46
CA ALA A 45 1.09 -4.69 -1.95
C ALA A 45 1.66 -3.39 -2.55
N LEU A 46 2.64 -2.79 -1.89
CA LEU A 46 3.30 -1.57 -2.37
C LEU A 46 4.08 -1.82 -3.67
N ASN A 47 4.85 -2.91 -3.73
CA ASN A 47 5.60 -3.30 -4.92
C ASN A 47 4.68 -3.63 -6.10
N ALA A 48 3.57 -4.32 -5.86
CA ALA A 48 2.62 -4.65 -6.92
C ALA A 48 1.95 -3.40 -7.49
N ALA A 49 1.56 -2.45 -6.63
CA ALA A 49 0.95 -1.20 -7.08
C ALA A 49 1.92 -0.31 -7.88
N ALA A 50 3.13 -0.10 -7.36
CA ALA A 50 4.16 0.66 -8.06
C ALA A 50 4.63 -0.05 -9.34
N GLY A 51 4.78 -1.37 -9.28
CA GLY A 51 5.20 -2.22 -10.40
C GLY A 51 4.19 -2.22 -11.54
N LEU A 52 2.89 -2.28 -11.25
CA LEU A 52 1.87 -2.15 -12.30
C LEU A 52 2.03 -0.82 -13.02
N TRP A 53 2.10 0.29 -12.29
CA TRP A 53 2.29 1.62 -12.89
C TRP A 53 3.57 1.70 -13.75
N GLN A 54 4.68 1.15 -13.26
CA GLN A 54 5.94 1.12 -14.00
C GLN A 54 5.82 0.34 -15.32
N VAL A 55 5.16 -0.82 -15.30
CA VAL A 55 5.05 -1.72 -16.45
C VAL A 55 4.15 -1.15 -17.55
N MET A 56 3.09 -0.41 -17.19
CA MET A 56 2.07 -0.01 -18.16
C MET A 56 2.06 1.48 -18.54
N SER A 57 2.64 2.36 -17.72
CA SER A 57 2.51 3.82 -17.88
C SER A 57 3.04 4.32 -19.23
N TYR A 58 4.14 3.76 -19.73
CA TYR A 58 4.70 4.13 -21.04
C TYR A 58 3.75 3.85 -22.22
N ALA A 59 2.82 2.90 -22.05
CA ALA A 59 1.89 2.47 -23.09
C ALA A 59 0.56 3.24 -23.06
N ILE A 60 0.34 4.11 -22.07
CA ILE A 60 -0.83 5.00 -22.06
C ILE A 60 -0.75 5.93 -23.28
N SER A 61 -1.86 6.07 -23.99
CA SER A 61 -1.97 6.80 -25.26
C SER A 61 -1.49 8.25 -25.24
N GLY A 62 -1.51 8.87 -24.06
CA GLY A 62 -0.98 10.20 -23.81
C GLY A 62 -1.61 10.78 -22.56
N CYS A 63 -1.11 11.95 -22.16
CA CYS A 63 -1.68 12.73 -21.08
C CYS A 63 -1.76 14.22 -21.46
N GLY A 64 -2.74 14.92 -20.90
CA GLY A 64 -2.89 16.35 -21.19
C GLY A 64 -4.19 16.96 -20.70
N PRO A 65 -4.34 18.28 -20.92
CA PRO A 65 -5.52 19.00 -20.49
C PRO A 65 -6.73 18.90 -21.44
N GLY A 66 -6.53 18.39 -22.67
CA GLY A 66 -7.53 18.49 -23.75
C GLY A 66 -7.51 19.86 -24.44
N ASN A 67 -8.58 20.20 -25.16
CA ASN A 67 -8.61 21.39 -26.00
C ASN A 67 -8.47 22.70 -25.20
N ASN A 68 -8.83 22.69 -23.91
CA ASN A 68 -8.68 23.82 -23.01
C ASN A 68 -7.46 23.64 -22.08
N LYS A 69 -6.38 24.36 -22.37
CA LYS A 69 -5.11 24.34 -21.61
C LYS A 69 -5.21 24.74 -20.14
N ASP A 70 -6.32 25.34 -19.71
CA ASP A 70 -6.53 25.80 -18.32
C ASP A 70 -7.43 24.85 -17.52
N LYS A 71 -7.91 23.76 -18.13
CA LYS A 71 -8.68 22.70 -17.47
C LYS A 71 -7.82 21.45 -17.22
N ASN A 72 -8.35 20.50 -16.44
CA ASN A 72 -7.81 19.15 -16.31
C ASN A 72 -6.35 19.08 -15.81
N GLY A 73 -5.94 20.08 -15.02
CA GLY A 73 -4.56 20.21 -14.52
C GLY A 73 -3.62 20.99 -15.46
N GLY A 74 -4.09 21.44 -16.61
CA GLY A 74 -3.30 22.21 -17.56
C GLY A 74 -2.12 21.45 -18.16
N VAL A 75 -1.08 22.16 -18.58
CA VAL A 75 0.15 21.56 -19.09
C VAL A 75 1.18 21.46 -17.96
N GLN A 76 1.67 20.26 -17.72
CA GLN A 76 2.69 19.98 -16.71
C GLN A 76 3.70 18.97 -17.22
N THR A 77 4.94 19.10 -16.77
CA THR A 77 6.02 18.14 -16.96
C THR A 77 6.36 17.53 -15.60
N PHE A 78 6.47 16.21 -15.57
CA PHE A 78 6.75 15.42 -14.39
C PHE A 78 8.12 14.74 -14.57
N ASP A 79 9.00 14.91 -13.59
CA ASP A 79 10.31 14.24 -13.55
C ASP A 79 10.28 13.00 -12.65
N ASN A 80 11.29 12.14 -12.83
CA ASN A 80 11.46 10.87 -12.11
C ASN A 80 10.25 9.93 -12.26
N THR A 81 9.56 9.99 -13.40
CA THR A 81 8.50 9.03 -13.76
C THR A 81 9.09 7.66 -14.08
N PRO A 82 8.28 6.59 -14.18
CA PRO A 82 8.78 5.33 -14.74
C PRO A 82 9.47 5.55 -16.08
N SER A 83 10.56 4.81 -16.31
CA SER A 83 11.28 4.87 -17.57
C SER A 83 10.38 4.44 -18.72
N ASN A 84 10.33 5.24 -19.78
CA ASN A 84 9.71 4.80 -21.03
C ASN A 84 10.59 3.74 -21.72
N GLN A 85 10.14 3.23 -22.86
CA GLN A 85 10.85 2.23 -23.66
C GLN A 85 12.24 2.68 -24.18
N TRP A 86 12.56 3.98 -24.08
CA TRP A 86 13.84 4.59 -24.48
C TRP A 86 14.74 4.96 -23.28
N GLY A 87 14.25 4.79 -22.05
CA GLY A 87 14.96 5.11 -20.83
C GLY A 87 14.69 6.52 -20.27
N ASP A 88 13.83 7.33 -20.90
CA ASP A 88 13.50 8.66 -20.38
C ASP A 88 12.63 8.55 -19.12
N THR A 89 12.94 9.38 -18.12
CA THR A 89 12.21 9.45 -16.84
C THR A 89 11.48 10.78 -16.65
N THR A 90 11.19 11.46 -17.75
CA THR A 90 10.46 12.73 -17.76
C THR A 90 9.34 12.65 -18.79
N ILE A 91 8.16 13.15 -18.43
CA ILE A 91 7.00 13.19 -19.32
C ILE A 91 6.33 14.55 -19.25
N THR A 92 5.91 15.07 -20.40
CA THR A 92 5.11 16.29 -20.48
C THR A 92 3.68 15.95 -20.88
N CYS A 93 2.73 16.24 -20.00
CA CYS A 93 1.30 16.14 -20.28
C CYS A 93 0.82 17.41 -20.98
N ASN A 94 0.89 17.42 -22.30
CA ASN A 94 0.55 18.56 -23.16
C ASN A 94 -0.42 18.20 -24.30
N ASN A 95 -1.04 17.03 -24.28
CA ASN A 95 -1.97 16.66 -25.33
C ASN A 95 -3.20 17.59 -25.29
N LYS A 96 -3.35 18.35 -26.38
CA LYS A 96 -4.42 19.35 -26.57
C LYS A 96 -5.44 18.94 -27.61
N THR A 97 -5.28 17.76 -28.20
CA THR A 97 -6.10 17.30 -29.33
C THR A 97 -7.24 16.40 -28.87
N TYR A 98 -6.98 15.53 -27.90
CA TYR A 98 -7.97 14.60 -27.36
C TYR A 98 -8.44 15.07 -25.99
N GLU A 99 -9.74 15.03 -25.74
CA GLU A 99 -10.28 15.29 -24.40
C GLU A 99 -9.94 14.13 -23.46
N PRO A 100 -9.46 14.38 -22.23
CA PRO A 100 -9.17 13.32 -21.29
C PRO A 100 -10.45 12.65 -20.78
N GLY A 101 -10.35 11.35 -20.49
CA GLY A 101 -11.47 10.56 -19.98
C GLY A 101 -11.30 9.07 -20.23
N GLN A 102 -12.30 8.28 -19.84
CA GLN A 102 -12.30 6.83 -20.05
C GLN A 102 -12.16 6.51 -21.53
N PHE A 103 -11.30 5.53 -21.85
CA PHE A 103 -10.98 5.14 -23.22
C PHE A 103 -10.37 6.27 -24.08
N SER A 104 -9.81 7.30 -23.44
CA SER A 104 -9.08 8.40 -24.09
C SER A 104 -7.74 8.63 -23.37
N ILE A 105 -7.09 9.78 -23.60
CA ILE A 105 -5.89 10.18 -22.85
C ILE A 105 -6.22 10.34 -21.35
N ILE A 106 -5.21 10.18 -20.50
CA ILE A 106 -5.35 10.50 -19.06
C ILE A 106 -5.25 12.02 -18.83
N SER A 107 -6.03 12.56 -17.90
CA SER A 107 -5.93 13.98 -17.57
C SER A 107 -4.59 14.30 -16.90
N THR A 108 -4.09 15.53 -17.07
CA THR A 108 -2.88 15.98 -16.34
C THR A 108 -3.09 15.92 -14.82
N ALA A 109 -4.31 16.17 -14.34
CA ALA A 109 -4.65 16.10 -12.91
C ALA A 109 -4.57 14.67 -12.35
N ASP A 110 -5.10 13.67 -13.07
CA ASP A 110 -5.02 12.26 -12.68
C ASP A 110 -3.58 11.77 -12.76
N TYR A 111 -2.84 12.15 -13.80
CA TYR A 111 -1.41 11.83 -13.90
C TYR A 111 -0.62 12.41 -12.71
N ALA A 112 -0.87 13.67 -12.35
CA ALA A 112 -0.22 14.30 -11.20
C ALA A 112 -0.54 13.57 -9.87
N THR A 113 -1.79 13.09 -9.73
CA THR A 113 -2.24 12.33 -8.56
C THR A 113 -1.50 11.00 -8.45
N ILE A 114 -1.43 10.24 -9.55
CA ILE A 114 -0.68 8.98 -9.62
C ILE A 114 0.81 9.22 -9.41
N ASN A 115 1.39 10.24 -10.06
CA ASN A 115 2.82 10.56 -9.96
C ASN A 115 3.20 10.90 -8.53
N LYS A 116 2.45 11.74 -7.83
CA LYS A 116 2.72 12.09 -6.43
C LYS A 116 2.74 10.84 -5.54
N ALA A 117 1.72 9.98 -5.67
CA ALA A 117 1.63 8.75 -4.90
C ALA A 117 2.80 7.79 -5.21
N TYR A 118 3.15 7.64 -6.49
CA TYR A 118 4.29 6.85 -6.95
C TYR A 118 5.61 7.37 -6.37
N GLN A 119 5.88 8.68 -6.43
CA GLN A 119 7.10 9.28 -5.88
C GLN A 119 7.23 9.06 -4.37
N ILE A 120 6.13 9.18 -3.61
CA ILE A 120 6.13 8.90 -2.17
C ILE A 120 6.57 7.46 -1.90
N ILE A 121 6.00 6.50 -2.62
CA ILE A 121 6.36 5.09 -2.49
C ILE A 121 7.84 4.87 -2.86
N GLN A 122 8.29 5.38 -4.01
CA GLN A 122 9.69 5.23 -4.45
C GLN A 122 10.70 5.84 -3.48
N LYS A 123 10.38 6.99 -2.87
CA LYS A 123 11.24 7.62 -1.86
C LYS A 123 11.27 6.85 -0.56
N ALA A 124 10.16 6.22 -0.17
CA ALA A 124 10.08 5.34 1.00
C ALA A 124 10.83 4.01 0.82
N PHE A 125 11.00 3.51 -0.40
CA PHE A 125 11.75 2.29 -0.70
C PHE A 125 13.28 2.46 -0.67
N GLY A 126 13.81 3.70 -0.61
CA GLY A 126 15.25 3.89 -0.40
C GLY A 126 15.93 4.96 -1.26
N SER A 127 15.25 5.60 -2.21
CA SER A 127 15.85 6.74 -2.93
C SER A 127 15.99 8.03 -2.06
N SER A 128 15.65 7.93 -0.77
CA SER A 128 15.90 8.92 0.30
C SER A 128 16.84 8.41 1.42
N GLY A 129 17.33 7.16 1.35
CA GLY A 129 18.13 6.54 2.41
C GLY A 129 17.35 6.04 3.63
N LYS A 130 16.01 6.12 3.62
CA LYS A 130 15.12 5.61 4.67
C LYS A 130 14.30 4.45 4.11
N GLU A 131 14.65 3.21 4.47
CA GLU A 131 13.80 2.05 4.22
C GLU A 131 12.46 2.18 4.95
N ILE A 132 11.42 1.52 4.45
CA ILE A 132 10.12 1.42 5.12
C ILE A 132 10.34 0.84 6.54
N PRO A 133 9.97 1.57 7.62
CA PRO A 133 10.12 1.11 8.99
C PRO A 133 9.22 -0.09 9.29
N VAL A 134 9.56 -0.82 10.37
CA VAL A 134 8.70 -1.86 10.96
C VAL A 134 7.32 -1.29 11.33
N LEU A 135 6.29 -2.14 11.42
CA LEU A 135 4.89 -1.71 11.54
C LEU A 135 4.60 -0.92 12.82
N SER A 136 5.31 -1.18 13.92
CA SER A 136 5.17 -0.41 15.16
C SER A 136 5.68 1.03 15.05
N ASN A 137 6.57 1.33 14.09
CA ASN A 137 7.11 2.67 13.89
C ASN A 137 6.27 3.46 12.87
N THR A 138 5.39 4.31 13.40
CA THR A 138 4.48 5.14 12.60
C THR A 138 4.93 6.59 12.44
N ASN A 139 6.01 7.01 13.11
CA ASN A 139 6.38 8.42 13.27
C ASN A 139 7.51 8.90 12.35
N THR A 140 8.16 7.99 11.63
CA THR A 140 9.28 8.31 10.75
C THR A 140 8.86 9.32 9.68
N GLU A 141 9.58 10.44 9.57
CA GLU A 141 9.26 11.49 8.59
C GLU A 141 9.82 11.18 7.20
N LEU A 142 9.04 11.52 6.18
CA LEU A 142 9.41 11.51 4.77
C LEU A 142 9.17 12.89 4.18
N LYS A 143 10.26 13.63 3.98
CA LYS A 143 10.27 15.00 3.44
C LYS A 143 11.14 15.04 2.19
N PHE A 144 10.59 15.53 1.08
CA PHE A 144 11.29 15.70 -0.17
C PHE A 144 10.53 16.64 -1.11
N THR A 145 11.19 17.07 -2.18
CA THR A 145 10.57 17.88 -3.24
C THR A 145 10.33 17.01 -4.47
N ILE A 146 9.13 17.09 -5.03
CA ILE A 146 8.82 16.57 -6.37
C ILE A 146 9.13 17.67 -7.37
N ASN A 147 10.00 17.35 -8.33
CA ASN A 147 10.34 18.24 -9.43
C ASN A 147 9.25 18.14 -10.51
N GLU A 148 8.54 19.25 -10.72
CA GLU A 148 7.51 19.39 -11.76
C GLU A 148 7.66 20.78 -12.37
N SER A 149 7.46 20.91 -13.68
CA SER A 149 7.47 22.22 -14.36
C SER A 149 6.19 22.45 -15.15
N GLY A 150 5.86 23.71 -15.42
CA GLY A 150 4.57 24.11 -16.00
C GLY A 150 3.67 24.78 -14.96
N ASN A 151 2.35 24.59 -15.06
CA ASN A 151 1.37 25.40 -14.33
C ASN A 151 1.47 25.34 -12.79
N ASN A 152 2.01 24.25 -12.21
CA ASN A 152 2.00 24.02 -10.77
C ASN A 152 3.38 24.07 -10.09
N GLY A 153 4.48 24.12 -10.85
CA GLY A 153 5.84 24.13 -10.32
C GLY A 153 6.18 22.95 -9.39
N ASN A 154 7.33 23.04 -8.73
CA ASN A 154 7.78 22.03 -7.76
C ASN A 154 6.84 21.94 -6.55
N LYS A 155 6.70 20.73 -5.99
CA LYS A 155 5.85 20.48 -4.82
C LYS A 155 6.64 19.91 -3.66
N GLU A 156 6.51 20.52 -2.49
CA GLU A 156 7.03 19.93 -1.25
C GLU A 156 6.08 18.85 -0.74
N VAL A 157 6.68 17.73 -0.34
CA VAL A 157 6.00 16.64 0.34
C VAL A 157 6.51 16.59 1.76
N ASP A 158 5.60 16.73 2.71
CA ASP A 158 5.81 16.47 4.14
C ASP A 158 4.79 15.43 4.59
N THR A 159 5.26 14.20 4.84
CA THR A 159 4.41 13.07 5.24
C THR A 159 5.17 12.10 6.14
N LYS A 160 4.53 10.99 6.53
CA LYS A 160 5.15 9.92 7.31
C LYS A 160 5.50 8.72 6.42
N ASN A 161 6.68 8.14 6.67
CA ASN A 161 7.09 6.85 6.14
C ASN A 161 6.56 5.75 7.06
N ASN A 162 5.31 5.36 6.89
CA ASN A 162 4.70 4.24 7.63
C ASN A 162 3.74 3.46 6.72
N ALA A 163 3.45 2.21 7.09
CA ALA A 163 2.67 1.29 6.28
C ALA A 163 1.28 1.84 5.91
N GLN A 164 0.60 2.51 6.84
CA GLN A 164 -0.74 3.07 6.60
C GLN A 164 -0.71 4.10 5.47
N ILE A 165 0.14 5.12 5.59
CA ILE A 165 0.26 6.19 4.59
C ILE A 165 0.69 5.63 3.23
N LEU A 166 1.63 4.69 3.21
CA LEU A 166 2.12 4.10 1.96
C LEU A 166 1.05 3.26 1.25
N LEU A 167 0.24 2.50 2.01
CA LEU A 167 -0.88 1.75 1.44
C LEU A 167 -1.98 2.67 0.90
N GLU A 168 -2.21 3.82 1.52
CA GLU A 168 -3.09 4.87 0.95
C GLU A 168 -2.55 5.40 -0.38
N GLN A 169 -1.23 5.58 -0.52
CA GLN A 169 -0.62 5.97 -1.80
C GLN A 169 -0.76 4.85 -2.85
N ALA A 170 -0.53 3.60 -2.48
CA ALA A 170 -0.72 2.47 -3.39
C ALA A 170 -2.18 2.37 -3.87
N SER A 171 -3.13 2.56 -2.95
CA SER A 171 -4.55 2.62 -3.27
C SER A 171 -4.86 3.78 -4.22
N THR A 172 -4.26 4.96 -3.99
CA THR A 172 -4.40 6.14 -4.85
C THR A 172 -3.97 5.83 -6.30
N ILE A 173 -2.80 5.20 -6.49
CA ILE A 173 -2.32 4.81 -7.83
C ILE A 173 -3.36 3.94 -8.54
N ILE A 174 -3.80 2.88 -7.89
CA ILE A 174 -4.63 1.85 -8.52
C ILE A 174 -6.06 2.32 -8.74
N THR A 175 -6.63 3.04 -7.77
CA THR A 175 -8.00 3.57 -7.88
C THR A 175 -8.10 4.68 -8.91
N THR A 176 -7.13 5.60 -8.98
CA THR A 176 -7.08 6.64 -10.03
C THR A 176 -6.86 6.03 -11.41
N LEU A 177 -5.96 5.05 -11.54
CA LEU A 177 -5.75 4.35 -12.81
C LEU A 177 -7.03 3.63 -13.28
N ASN A 178 -7.71 2.94 -12.37
CA ASN A 178 -8.92 2.19 -12.68
C ASN A 178 -10.10 3.10 -13.04
N SER A 179 -10.28 4.22 -12.33
CA SER A 179 -11.39 5.14 -12.57
C SER A 179 -11.18 5.99 -13.83
N ALA A 180 -9.98 6.54 -14.02
CA ALA A 180 -9.62 7.31 -15.21
C ALA A 180 -9.63 6.42 -16.46
N CYS A 181 -9.23 5.15 -16.33
CA CYS A 181 -9.25 4.12 -17.36
C CYS A 181 -8.82 4.62 -18.76
N PRO A 182 -7.59 5.14 -18.91
CA PRO A 182 -7.15 5.68 -20.18
C PRO A 182 -6.99 4.60 -21.24
N TRP A 183 -6.98 5.02 -22.51
CA TRP A 183 -6.67 4.17 -23.65
C TRP A 183 -5.19 3.78 -23.67
N ILE A 184 -4.91 2.52 -23.98
CA ILE A 184 -3.56 2.01 -24.23
C ILE A 184 -3.25 2.07 -25.72
N ASN A 185 -2.04 2.50 -26.06
CA ASN A 185 -1.56 2.59 -27.45
C ASN A 185 -1.85 1.30 -28.24
N ASN A 186 -2.40 1.45 -29.44
CA ASN A 186 -2.84 0.36 -30.31
C ASN A 186 -3.82 -0.63 -29.65
N GLY A 187 -4.59 -0.18 -28.64
CA GLY A 187 -5.47 -1.05 -27.86
C GLY A 187 -4.71 -2.16 -27.13
N GLY A 188 -3.46 -1.91 -26.75
CA GLY A 188 -2.59 -2.87 -26.08
C GLY A 188 -2.03 -3.98 -26.98
N ALA A 189 -2.27 -3.95 -28.29
CA ALA A 189 -1.69 -4.92 -29.22
C ALA A 189 -0.16 -4.75 -29.31
N GLY A 190 0.56 -5.86 -29.31
CA GLY A 190 2.02 -5.87 -29.30
C GLY A 190 2.63 -7.20 -29.74
N PRO A 191 3.97 -7.30 -29.70
CA PRO A 191 4.70 -8.43 -30.26
C PRO A 191 4.82 -9.63 -29.31
N ALA A 192 4.31 -9.54 -28.07
CA ALA A 192 4.38 -10.64 -27.11
C ALA A 192 3.59 -11.85 -27.63
N SER A 193 3.91 -13.04 -27.13
CA SER A 193 3.23 -14.28 -27.53
C SER A 193 1.73 -14.27 -27.20
N SER A 194 1.32 -13.47 -26.21
CA SER A 194 -0.06 -13.16 -25.84
C SER A 194 -0.83 -12.33 -26.89
N GLY A 195 -0.14 -11.75 -27.87
CA GLY A 195 -0.66 -10.78 -28.82
C GLY A 195 -0.84 -9.37 -28.26
N SER A 196 -0.38 -9.12 -27.03
CA SER A 196 -0.38 -7.79 -26.40
C SER A 196 1.05 -7.22 -26.27
N LEU A 197 1.19 -6.06 -25.62
CA LEU A 197 2.48 -5.47 -25.28
C LEU A 197 3.22 -6.23 -24.16
N TRP A 198 2.53 -7.09 -23.41
CA TRP A 198 3.09 -7.78 -22.24
C TRP A 198 2.79 -9.29 -22.28
N GLU A 199 3.78 -10.10 -21.92
CA GLU A 199 3.56 -11.54 -21.75
C GLU A 199 2.54 -11.81 -20.64
N GLY A 200 1.70 -12.83 -20.84
CA GLY A 200 0.66 -13.21 -19.89
C GLY A 200 -0.53 -12.25 -19.77
N ILE A 201 -0.52 -11.10 -20.46
CA ILE A 201 -1.63 -10.12 -20.44
C ILE A 201 -2.44 -10.20 -21.74
N ASN A 202 -3.76 -10.28 -21.62
CA ASN A 202 -4.68 -10.23 -22.76
C ASN A 202 -4.99 -8.78 -23.15
N LYS A 203 -5.04 -8.49 -24.46
CA LYS A 203 -5.36 -7.15 -24.99
C LYS A 203 -6.75 -6.60 -24.64
N GLY A 204 -7.65 -7.42 -24.11
CA GLY A 204 -8.94 -6.99 -23.56
C GLY A 204 -9.73 -6.08 -24.52
N ASN A 205 -10.22 -4.95 -24.00
CA ASN A 205 -10.98 -3.94 -24.75
C ASN A 205 -10.13 -2.71 -25.15
N GLY A 206 -8.81 -2.76 -24.95
CA GLY A 206 -7.89 -1.67 -25.29
C GLY A 206 -7.71 -0.56 -24.25
N SER A 207 -8.50 -0.52 -23.17
CA SER A 207 -8.30 0.44 -22.07
C SER A 207 -7.51 -0.16 -20.92
N ALA A 208 -6.90 0.70 -20.10
CA ALA A 208 -6.11 0.28 -18.94
C ALA A 208 -6.93 -0.58 -17.97
N CYS A 209 -8.15 -0.15 -17.61
CA CYS A 209 -9.01 -0.90 -16.68
C CYS A 209 -9.59 -2.20 -17.27
N GLY A 210 -9.61 -2.35 -18.60
CA GLY A 210 -10.04 -3.58 -19.26
C GLY A 210 -8.91 -4.58 -19.49
N ILE A 211 -7.77 -4.11 -20.00
CA ILE A 211 -6.56 -4.93 -20.21
C ILE A 211 -6.07 -5.49 -18.88
N PHE A 212 -5.96 -4.64 -17.85
CA PHE A 212 -5.41 -5.00 -16.54
C PHE A 212 -6.50 -5.27 -15.50
N LYS A 213 -7.71 -5.65 -15.92
CA LYS A 213 -8.86 -5.80 -14.99
C LYS A 213 -8.55 -6.76 -13.84
N ASN A 214 -7.94 -7.90 -14.16
CA ASN A 214 -7.62 -8.93 -13.18
C ASN A 214 -6.51 -8.47 -12.24
N GLU A 215 -5.46 -7.85 -12.79
CA GLU A 215 -4.30 -7.36 -12.07
C GLU A 215 -4.70 -6.22 -11.12
N ILE A 216 -5.48 -5.26 -11.60
CA ILE A 216 -6.04 -4.16 -10.79
C ILE A 216 -6.87 -4.73 -9.64
N SER A 217 -7.78 -5.67 -9.93
CA SER A 217 -8.64 -6.26 -8.89
C SER A 217 -7.83 -7.01 -7.84
N ALA A 218 -6.83 -7.79 -8.26
CA ALA A 218 -5.94 -8.52 -7.35
C ALA A 218 -5.13 -7.57 -6.48
N ILE A 219 -4.55 -6.51 -7.06
CA ILE A 219 -3.76 -5.52 -6.32
C ILE A 219 -4.65 -4.74 -5.34
N GLN A 220 -5.88 -4.39 -5.72
CA GLN A 220 -6.85 -3.79 -4.80
C GLN A 220 -7.12 -4.70 -3.59
N SER A 221 -7.33 -6.00 -3.81
CA SER A 221 -7.49 -6.96 -2.72
C SER A 221 -6.23 -7.10 -1.86
N MET A 222 -5.04 -7.11 -2.46
CA MET A 222 -3.77 -7.15 -1.73
C MET A 222 -3.59 -5.92 -0.84
N ILE A 223 -3.91 -4.72 -1.35
CA ILE A 223 -3.87 -3.47 -0.57
C ILE A 223 -4.89 -3.53 0.56
N ALA A 224 -6.12 -3.96 0.31
CA ALA A 224 -7.17 -4.05 1.34
C ALA A 224 -6.77 -5.01 2.47
N ASN A 225 -6.27 -6.20 2.12
CA ASN A 225 -5.81 -7.19 3.10
C ASN A 225 -4.61 -6.67 3.91
N ALA A 226 -3.67 -5.96 3.26
CA ALA A 226 -2.54 -5.35 3.96
C ALA A 226 -2.98 -4.20 4.89
N GLN A 227 -3.96 -3.39 4.48
CA GLN A 227 -4.55 -2.34 5.34
C GLN A 227 -5.23 -2.94 6.57
N GLU A 228 -5.95 -4.05 6.40
CA GLU A 228 -6.54 -4.77 7.52
C GLU A 228 -5.45 -5.30 8.47
N ALA A 229 -4.39 -5.94 7.96
CA ALA A 229 -3.27 -6.38 8.78
C ALA A 229 -2.60 -5.23 9.56
N VAL A 230 -2.47 -4.05 8.96
CA VAL A 230 -1.94 -2.85 9.63
C VAL A 230 -2.91 -2.32 10.71
N ALA A 231 -4.22 -2.37 10.47
CA ALA A 231 -5.22 -2.01 11.48
C ALA A 231 -5.19 -2.97 12.68
N GLN A 232 -5.05 -4.27 12.42
CA GLN A 232 -4.91 -5.30 13.45
C GLN A 232 -3.61 -5.13 14.27
N ALA A 233 -2.51 -4.77 13.60
CA ALA A 233 -1.23 -4.45 14.24
C ALA A 233 -1.35 -3.33 15.30
N LYS A 234 -2.21 -2.34 15.05
CA LYS A 234 -2.50 -1.27 16.02
C LYS A 234 -3.18 -1.79 17.29
N ILE A 235 -4.14 -2.71 17.15
CA ILE A 235 -4.85 -3.33 18.28
C ILE A 235 -3.87 -4.10 19.17
N ILE A 236 -2.92 -4.84 18.58
CA ILE A 236 -1.87 -5.56 19.31
C ILE A 236 -1.05 -4.59 20.17
N THR A 237 -0.66 -3.45 19.59
CA THR A 237 0.14 -2.43 20.28
C THR A 237 -0.62 -1.88 21.51
N GLU A 238 -1.92 -1.59 21.35
CA GLU A 238 -2.79 -1.09 22.43
C GLU A 238 -3.06 -2.13 23.52
N ASN A 239 -2.93 -3.43 23.21
CA ASN A 239 -3.20 -4.56 24.11
C ASN A 239 -1.95 -5.39 24.41
N THR A 240 -0.81 -4.75 24.57
CA THR A 240 0.46 -5.42 24.92
C THR A 240 0.33 -6.13 26.27
N GLN A 241 0.78 -7.39 26.38
CA GLN A 241 0.58 -8.20 27.57
C GLN A 241 1.70 -7.97 28.61
N SER A 242 1.63 -6.92 29.42
CA SER A 242 2.70 -6.63 30.39
C SER A 242 2.48 -7.25 31.78
N GLY A 243 3.57 -7.67 32.44
CA GLY A 243 3.57 -8.08 33.86
C GLY A 243 3.17 -9.53 34.13
N THR A 244 3.49 -10.00 35.34
CA THR A 244 3.08 -11.31 35.87
C THR A 244 1.78 -11.19 36.67
N ILE A 245 0.91 -12.20 36.55
CA ILE A 245 -0.43 -12.19 37.16
C ILE A 245 -0.39 -12.54 38.66
N ASP A 246 0.65 -13.24 39.11
CA ASP A 246 0.82 -13.66 40.51
C ASP A 246 1.86 -12.77 41.21
N LYS A 247 1.45 -11.56 41.60
CA LYS A 247 2.39 -10.57 42.17
C LYS A 247 2.63 -10.66 43.67
N ASP A 248 1.89 -11.49 44.41
CA ASP A 248 1.87 -11.39 45.89
C ASP A 248 1.78 -12.73 46.63
N ASN A 249 2.13 -13.86 46.00
CA ASN A 249 2.02 -15.20 46.60
C ASN A 249 0.57 -15.54 47.05
N LYS A 250 -0.44 -14.94 46.39
CA LYS A 250 -1.87 -15.16 46.68
C LYS A 250 -2.45 -16.10 45.62
N PRO A 251 -3.33 -17.04 45.99
CA PRO A 251 -4.02 -17.87 45.01
C PRO A 251 -4.78 -17.01 44.00
N PHE A 252 -4.51 -17.23 42.71
CA PHE A 252 -5.18 -16.52 41.62
C PHE A 252 -6.69 -16.78 41.64
N ASN A 253 -7.50 -15.72 41.65
CA ASN A 253 -8.95 -15.82 41.56
C ASN A 253 -9.45 -15.41 40.16
N PRO A 254 -9.86 -16.36 39.30
CA PRO A 254 -10.29 -16.06 37.93
C PRO A 254 -11.52 -15.14 37.84
N PHE A 255 -12.30 -15.00 38.91
CA PHE A 255 -13.48 -14.12 38.95
C PHE A 255 -13.17 -12.67 39.35
N LYS A 256 -11.97 -12.39 39.88
CA LYS A 256 -11.58 -11.08 40.39
C LYS A 256 -10.29 -10.55 39.77
N ASP A 257 -9.34 -11.44 39.51
CA ASP A 257 -7.97 -11.09 39.13
C ASP A 257 -7.74 -11.16 37.61
N ALA A 258 -8.80 -11.42 36.83
CA ALA A 258 -8.76 -11.62 35.38
C ALA A 258 -9.11 -10.36 34.56
N SER A 259 -8.96 -9.15 35.10
CA SER A 259 -9.25 -7.90 34.37
C SER A 259 -8.43 -7.72 33.09
N PHE A 260 -7.26 -8.36 33.01
CA PHE A 260 -6.41 -8.41 31.81
C PHE A 260 -6.99 -9.27 30.68
N ALA A 261 -7.96 -10.14 30.96
CA ALA A 261 -8.44 -11.13 30.01
C ALA A 261 -9.08 -10.51 28.77
N GLN A 262 -9.70 -9.33 28.90
CA GLN A 262 -10.30 -8.63 27.76
C GLN A 262 -9.23 -8.18 26.74
N GLY A 263 -8.13 -7.60 27.22
CA GLY A 263 -7.02 -7.21 26.35
C GLY A 263 -6.26 -8.41 25.81
N MET A 264 -6.11 -9.46 26.62
CA MET A 264 -5.53 -10.74 26.18
C MET A 264 -6.36 -11.39 25.06
N LEU A 265 -7.69 -11.36 25.17
CA LEU A 265 -8.60 -11.85 24.14
C LEU A 265 -8.49 -11.01 22.87
N ALA A 266 -8.54 -9.67 22.99
CA ALA A 266 -8.41 -8.77 21.84
C ALA A 266 -7.08 -8.95 21.07
N ASN A 267 -5.99 -9.24 21.79
CA ASN A 267 -4.69 -9.57 21.19
C ASN A 267 -4.73 -10.95 20.48
N ALA A 268 -5.33 -11.96 21.12
CA ALA A 268 -5.35 -13.33 20.63
C ALA A 268 -6.31 -13.57 19.44
N THR A 269 -7.45 -12.87 19.38
CA THR A 269 -8.46 -13.03 18.32
C THR A 269 -7.98 -12.60 16.94
N LEU A 270 -6.78 -12.02 16.83
CA LEU A 270 -6.17 -11.59 15.58
C LEU A 270 -5.31 -12.69 14.93
N PHE A 271 -5.08 -13.80 15.61
CA PHE A 271 -4.31 -14.95 15.11
C PHE A 271 -5.17 -16.07 14.51
N PHE A 272 -6.50 -15.89 14.48
CA PHE A 272 -7.50 -16.85 13.97
C PHE A 272 -8.42 -16.18 12.96
#